data_AF-A0A2V6XTG8-F1
#
_entry.id   AF-A0A2V6XTG8-F1
#
_cell.length_a   1.000
_cell.length_b   1.000
_cell.length_c   1.000
_cell.angle_alpha   90.00
_cell.angle_beta   90.00
_cell.angle_gamma   90.00
#
_symmetry.space_group_name_H-M   'P 1'
#
loop_
_entity.id
_entity.type
_entity.pdbx_description
1 polymer ?
#
loop_
_entity_poly.entity_id
_entity_poly.type
_entity_poly.pdbx_seq_one_letter_code
_entity_poly.pdbx_strand_id
1 'polypeptide(L)' 'MATERHAHLARERHSAYLRSLGAHAIAVDRVRRRGQPTYGVIALFDKRPRAVPETLPIKAGGKTVAVPLVARKAPRFKLE' A
#
# COMPACT_ATOMS: atom_id res chain seq x y z
N MET A 1 -13.57 8.61 -0.04
CA MET A 1 -12.78 7.54 0.61
C MET A 1 -12.17 6.64 -0.46
N ALA A 2 -11.04 5.99 -0.18
CA ALA A 2 -10.48 4.98 -1.08
C ALA A 2 -11.35 3.70 -0.96
N THR A 3 -11.77 3.19 -2.11
CA THR A 3 -12.54 1.95 -2.23
C THR A 3 -11.58 0.77 -2.42
N GLU A 4 -12.07 -0.45 -2.29
CA GLU A 4 -11.28 -1.65 -2.57
C GLU A 4 -10.68 -1.63 -3.98
N ARG A 5 -11.48 -1.26 -4.99
CA ARG A 5 -11.03 -1.12 -6.37
C ARG A 5 -9.91 -0.07 -6.53
N HIS A 6 -9.99 1.04 -5.79
CA HIS A 6 -8.91 2.03 -5.75
C HIS A 6 -7.64 1.45 -5.12
N ALA A 7 -7.75 0.69 -4.04
CA ALA A 7 -6.60 0.08 -3.39
C ALA A 7 -5.94 -1.02 -4.24
N HIS A 8 -6.72 -1.84 -4.93
CA HIS A 8 -6.19 -2.79 -5.92
C HIS A 8 -5.47 -2.10 -7.07
N LEU A 9 -6.05 -1.04 -7.63
CA LEU A 9 -5.41 -0.26 -8.69
C LEU A 9 -4.11 0.39 -8.19
N ALA A 10 -4.09 0.89 -6.96
CA ALA A 10 -2.88 1.43 -6.33
C ALA A 10 -1.81 0.35 -6.15
N ARG A 11 -2.19 -0.84 -5.67
CA ARG A 11 -1.29 -2.00 -5.55
C ARG A 11 -0.65 -2.32 -6.88
N GLU A 12 -1.43 -2.43 -7.95
CA GLU A 12 -0.94 -2.79 -9.27
C GLU A 12 0.01 -1.73 -9.83
N ARG A 13 -0.42 -0.46 -9.85
CA ARG A 13 0.37 0.65 -10.42
C ARG A 13 1.64 0.97 -9.65
N HIS A 14 1.63 0.82 -8.33
CA HIS A 14 2.77 1.15 -7.47
C HIS A 14 3.55 -0.08 -7.00
N SER A 15 3.21 -1.28 -7.48
CA SER A 15 3.87 -2.53 -7.08
C SER A 15 5.39 -2.49 -7.28
N ALA A 16 5.84 -2.02 -8.44
CA ALA A 16 7.26 -1.92 -8.78
C ALA A 16 7.99 -0.91 -7.86
N TYR A 17 7.37 0.24 -7.59
CA TYR A 17 7.90 1.25 -6.67
C TYR A 17 8.00 0.71 -5.22
N LEU A 18 6.96 0.04 -4.73
CA LEU A 18 6.98 -0.54 -3.39
C LEU A 18 8.04 -1.64 -3.26
N ARG A 19 8.23 -2.45 -4.31
CA ARG A 19 9.30 -3.46 -4.36
C ARG A 19 10.69 -2.82 -4.39
N SER A 20 10.89 -1.71 -5.10
CA SER A 20 12.19 -1.00 -5.10
C SER A 20 12.53 -0.37 -3.75
N LEU A 21 11.51 -0.04 -2.93
CA LEU A 21 11.67 0.34 -1.53
C LEU A 21 12.00 -0.86 -0.60
N GLY A 22 12.02 -2.08 -1.12
CA GLY A 22 12.31 -3.30 -0.36
C GLY A 22 11.08 -4.03 0.18
N ALA A 23 9.87 -3.70 -0.31
CA ALA A 23 8.69 -4.47 0.04
C ALA A 23 8.77 -5.87 -0.59
N HIS A 24 8.68 -6.91 0.24
CA HIS A 24 8.67 -8.30 -0.24
C HIS A 24 7.26 -8.80 -0.54
N ALA A 25 6.24 -8.18 0.08
CA ALA A 25 4.84 -8.48 -0.18
C ALA A 25 3.99 -7.20 -0.12
N ILE A 26 2.92 -7.18 -0.90
CA ILE A 26 2.01 -6.02 -1.01
C ILE A 26 0.58 -6.55 -1.00
N ALA A 27 -0.18 -6.18 0.02
CA ALA A 27 -1.57 -6.57 0.23
C ALA A 27 -2.50 -5.36 0.13
N VAL A 28 -3.80 -5.63 -0.02
CA VAL A 28 -4.86 -4.64 0.06
C VAL A 28 -5.78 -5.08 1.19
N ASP A 29 -6.07 -4.16 2.11
CA ASP A 29 -6.95 -4.44 3.25
C ASP A 29 -7.57 -3.15 3.79
N ARG A 30 -8.49 -3.27 4.74
CA ARG A 30 -9.07 -2.16 5.50
C ARG A 30 -8.04 -1.60 6.48
N VAL A 31 -7.77 -0.32 6.35
CA VAL A 31 -6.88 0.47 7.19
C VAL A 31 -7.64 1.63 7.82
N ARG A 32 -7.18 2.13 8.97
CA ARG A 32 -7.74 3.33 9.58
C ARG A 32 -6.91 4.54 9.17
N ARG A 33 -7.53 5.51 8.49
CA ARG A 33 -6.92 6.80 8.20
C ARG A 33 -7.71 7.89 8.92
N ARG A 34 -7.04 8.64 9.81
CA ARG A 34 -7.68 9.70 10.64
C ARG A 34 -8.91 9.19 11.39
N GLY A 35 -8.83 7.99 11.97
CA GLY A 35 -9.92 7.36 12.72
C GLY A 35 -11.03 6.72 11.87
N GLN A 36 -11.05 6.91 10.54
CA GLN A 36 -12.07 6.34 9.67
C GLN A 36 -11.57 5.06 8.96
N PRO A 37 -12.38 3.99 8.92
CA PRO A 37 -12.04 2.77 8.19
C PRO A 37 -12.13 3.00 6.68
N THR A 38 -11.08 2.67 5.93
CA THR A 38 -11.02 2.82 4.47
C THR A 38 -10.15 1.71 3.88
N TYR A 39 -10.20 1.45 2.57
CA TYR A 39 -9.26 0.52 1.93
C TYR A 39 -7.93 1.18 1.64
N GLY A 40 -6.84 0.47 1.89
CA GLY A 40 -5.48 0.93 1.65
C GLY A 40 -4.55 -0.18 1.18
N VAL A 41 -3.34 0.20 0.81
CA VAL A 41 -2.28 -0.72 0.44
C VAL A 41 -1.41 -0.98 1.66
N ILE A 42 -1.12 -2.24 1.95
CA ILE A 42 -0.21 -2.66 3.00
C ILE A 42 1.06 -3.18 2.34
N ALA A 43 2.16 -2.47 2.50
CA ALA A 43 3.46 -2.92 2.04
C ALA A 43 4.22 -3.58 3.20
N LEU A 44 4.60 -4.84 3.00
CA LEU A 44 5.33 -5.66 3.97
C LEU A 44 6.82 -5.59 3.67
N PHE A 45 7.59 -5.21 4.66
CA PHE A 45 9.04 -5.06 4.60
C PHE A 45 9.72 -5.97 5.62
N ASP A 46 10.87 -6.54 5.25
CA ASP A 46 11.67 -7.34 6.18
C ASP A 46 12.39 -6.42 7.18
N LYS A 47 12.96 -5.33 6.67
CA LYS A 47 13.55 -4.22 7.44
C LYS A 47 12.71 -2.97 7.23
N ARG A 48 12.48 -2.20 8.30
CA ARG A 48 11.68 -0.97 8.24
C ARG A 48 12.39 0.04 7.33
N PRO A 49 11.79 0.44 6.19
CA PRO A 49 12.37 1.47 5.34
C PRO A 49 12.42 2.82 6.06
N ARG A 50 13.44 3.63 5.76
CA ARG A 50 13.63 4.96 6.37
C ARG A 50 12.52 5.94 5.98
N ALA A 51 12.06 5.88 4.74
CA ALA A 51 11.01 6.73 4.21
C ALA A 51 10.07 5.92 3.31
N VAL A 52 8.78 5.94 3.63
CA VAL A 52 7.71 5.39 2.80
C VAL A 52 6.60 6.44 2.77
N PRO A 53 6.03 6.75 1.61
CA PRO A 53 4.93 7.71 1.55
C PRO A 53 3.73 7.18 2.35
N GLU A 54 3.02 8.06 3.04
CA GLU A 54 1.80 7.67 3.77
C GLU A 54 0.61 7.42 2.84
N THR A 55 0.69 7.88 1.59
CA THR A 55 -0.35 7.73 0.58
C THR A 55 0.23 7.52 -0.81
N LEU A 56 -0.49 6.76 -1.63
CA LEU A 56 -0.21 6.52 -3.03
C LEU A 56 -1.26 7.24 -3.89
N PRO A 57 -0.87 8.22 -4.72
CA PRO A 57 -1.78 8.85 -5.64
C PRO A 57 -2.12 7.91 -6.80
N ILE A 58 -3.40 7.79 -7.13
CA ILE A 58 -3.87 7.10 -8.34
C ILE A 58 -4.79 8.00 -9.14
N LYS A 59 -4.75 7.89 -10.47
CA LYS A 59 -5.77 8.46 -11.34
C LYS A 59 -6.90 7.44 -11.54
N ALA A 60 -8.11 7.77 -11.09
CA ALA A 60 -9.32 7.00 -11.27
C ALA A 60 -10.48 7.92 -11.69
N GLY A 61 -11.13 7.63 -12.83
CA GLY A 61 -12.26 8.42 -13.33
C GLY A 61 -11.96 9.90 -13.53
N GLY A 62 -10.78 10.23 -14.06
CA GLY A 62 -10.34 11.62 -14.29
C GLY A 62 -9.92 12.40 -13.04
N LYS A 63 -9.99 11.80 -11.84
CA LYS A 63 -9.59 12.42 -10.57
C LYS A 63 -8.39 11.71 -9.95
N THR A 64 -7.54 12.46 -9.27
CA THR A 64 -6.47 11.90 -8.45
C THR A 64 -7.01 11.56 -7.06
N VAL A 65 -6.94 10.29 -6.68
CA VAL A 65 -7.35 9.78 -5.37
C VAL A 65 -6.11 9.37 -4.58
N ALA A 66 -5.98 9.88 -3.35
CA ALA A 66 -4.91 9.47 -2.44
C ALA A 66 -5.33 8.20 -1.68
N VAL A 67 -4.71 7.07 -2.00
CA VAL A 67 -4.92 5.80 -1.32
C VAL A 67 -3.95 5.69 -0.14
N PRO A 68 -4.41 5.37 1.08
CA PRO A 68 -3.51 5.20 2.20
C PRO A 68 -2.51 4.04 1.97
N LEU A 69 -1.25 4.25 2.34
CA LEU A 69 -0.22 3.23 2.36
C LEU A 69 0.24 2.99 3.80
N VAL A 70 0.22 1.73 4.20
CA VAL A 70 0.68 1.29 5.52
C VAL A 70 1.90 0.41 5.33
N ALA A 71 3.04 0.87 5.84
CA ALA A 71 4.23 0.05 5.92
C ALA A 71 4.18 -0.82 7.17
N ARG A 72 4.26 -2.14 7.00
CA ARG A 72 4.34 -3.10 8.11
C ARG A 72 5.62 -3.91 8.00
N LYS A 73 6.18 -4.26 9.16
CA LYS A 73 7.28 -5.23 9.24
C LYS A 73 6.67 -6.62 9.27
N ALA A 74 7.07 -7.49 8.36
CA ALA A 74 6.70 -8.90 8.38
C ALA A 74 7.89 -9.72 7.88
N PRO A 75 8.08 -10.95 8.38
CA PRO A 75 9.11 -11.83 7.85
C PRO A 75 8.76 -12.20 6.41
N ARG A 76 9.77 -12.21 5.53
CA ARG A 76 9.59 -12.72 4.17
C ARG A 76 9.28 -14.22 4.26
N PHE A 77 8.13 -14.62 3.73
CA PHE A 77 7.77 -16.03 3.67
C PHE A 77 8.81 -16.79 2.83
N LYS A 78 9.50 -17.75 3.45
CA LYS A 78 10.35 -18.74 2.80
C LYS A 78 9.58 -20.05 2.83
N LEU A 79 9.27 -20.60 1.66
CA LEU A 79 8.83 -21.98 1.55
C LEU A 79 10.12 -22.83 1.69
N GLU A 80 10.26 -23.59 2.77
CA GLU A 80 11.24 -24.66 2.88
C GLU A 80 10.73 -25.92 2.16
#